data_AF-A0A2G6HAC4-F1
#
_entry.id   AF-A0A2G6HAC4-F1
#
_cell.length_a   1.000
_cell.length_b   1.000
_cell.length_c   1.000
_cell.angle_alpha   90.00
_cell.angle_beta   90.00
_cell.angle_gamma   90.00
#
_symmetry.space_group_name_H-M   'P 1'
#
loop_
_entity.id
_entity.type
_entity.pdbx_description
1 polymer ?
#
loop_
_entity_poly.entity_id
_entity_poly.type
_entity_poly.pdbx_seq_one_letter_code
_entity_poly.pdbx_strand_id
1 'polypeptide(L)' 'MSDPMKPIPVSVAERIAKSYGYDQVVIIARRVGEDPEPNGEHVTTYGRSKVHCAVAARIGGFLKFKVMGWAEENAE' A
#
# COMPACT_ATOMS: atom_id res chain seq x y z
N MET A 1 -13.57 -8.14 -20.96
CA MET A 1 -12.73 -8.69 -19.87
C MET A 1 -11.91 -7.54 -19.32
N SER A 2 -11.92 -7.35 -18.02
CA SER A 2 -11.16 -6.28 -17.39
C SER A 2 -9.73 -6.73 -17.11
N ASP A 3 -8.76 -5.84 -17.20
CA ASP A 3 -7.36 -6.17 -16.95
C ASP A 3 -7.14 -6.79 -15.55
N PRO A 4 -6.18 -7.73 -15.40
CA PRO A 4 -5.85 -8.31 -14.11
C PRO A 4 -5.30 -7.25 -13.16
N MET A 5 -5.63 -7.34 -11.86
CA MET A 5 -5.07 -6.46 -10.85
C MET A 5 -3.57 -6.72 -10.70
N LYS A 6 -2.76 -5.67 -10.84
CA LYS A 6 -1.30 -5.75 -10.65
C LYS A 6 -0.90 -4.98 -9.39
N PRO A 7 -0.02 -5.53 -8.54
CA PRO A 7 0.46 -4.80 -7.38
C PRO A 7 1.21 -3.54 -7.82
N ILE A 8 1.03 -2.45 -7.08
CA ILE A 8 1.75 -1.21 -7.33
C ILE A 8 3.16 -1.34 -6.72
N PRO A 9 4.25 -1.33 -7.51
CA PRO A 9 5.59 -1.50 -6.98
C PRO A 9 6.04 -0.29 -6.16
N VAL A 10 6.95 -0.52 -5.21
CA VAL A 10 7.53 0.55 -4.38
C VAL A 10 8.22 1.65 -5.21
N SER A 11 8.77 1.32 -6.38
CA SER A 11 9.40 2.28 -7.30
C SER A 11 8.42 3.34 -7.82
N VAL A 12 7.12 3.04 -7.89
CA VAL A 12 6.09 4.04 -8.23
C VAL A 12 5.93 5.06 -7.10
N ALA A 13 5.86 4.59 -5.85
CA ALA A 13 5.79 5.46 -4.68
C ALA A 13 7.07 6.28 -4.51
N GLU A 14 8.24 5.69 -4.76
CA GLU A 14 9.53 6.38 -4.81
C GLU A 14 9.55 7.50 -5.85
N ARG A 15 9.08 7.22 -7.07
CA ARG A 15 9.03 8.22 -8.15
C ARG A 15 8.16 9.41 -7.74
N ILE A 16 6.99 9.17 -7.14
CA ILE A 16 6.12 10.25 -6.64
C ILE A 16 6.85 11.06 -5.56
N ALA A 17 7.46 10.38 -4.58
CA ALA A 17 8.18 11.05 -3.50
C ALA A 17 9.27 11.98 -4.05
N LYS A 18 10.08 11.50 -4.99
CA LYS A 18 11.15 12.27 -5.64
C LYS A 18 10.63 13.42 -6.50
N SER A 19 9.51 13.21 -7.22
CA SER A 19 8.97 14.21 -8.14
C SER A 19 8.31 15.39 -7.42
N TYR A 20 7.75 15.15 -6.23
CA TYR A 20 6.99 16.16 -5.48
C TYR A 20 7.63 16.57 -4.15
N GLY A 21 8.82 16.04 -3.84
CA GLY A 21 9.59 16.44 -2.66
C GLY A 21 9.09 15.87 -1.33
N TYR A 22 8.38 14.72 -1.36
CA TYR A 22 7.90 14.08 -0.13
C TYR A 22 8.92 13.13 0.48
N ASP A 23 8.94 13.09 1.82
CA ASP A 23 9.77 12.18 2.60
C ASP A 23 9.18 10.78 2.74
N GLN A 24 7.86 10.68 2.64
CA GLN A 24 7.09 9.45 2.70
C GLN A 24 5.95 9.50 1.67
N VAL A 25 5.68 8.37 1.02
CA VAL A 25 4.50 8.18 0.17
C VAL A 25 3.82 6.88 0.56
N VAL A 26 2.50 6.93 0.72
CA VAL A 26 1.64 5.78 0.97
C VAL A 26 0.59 5.76 -0.14
N ILE A 27 0.52 4.65 -0.88
CA ILE A 27 -0.46 4.45 -1.93
C ILE A 27 -1.42 3.38 -1.44
N ILE A 28 -2.69 3.74 -1.33
CA ILE A 28 -3.80 2.81 -1.09
C ILE A 28 -4.59 2.73 -2.39
N ALA A 29 -4.86 1.52 -2.85
CA ALA A 29 -5.71 1.28 -4.00
C ALA A 29 -6.74 0.20 -3.68
N ARG A 30 -7.94 0.35 -4.20
CA ARG A 30 -9.03 -0.61 -4.08
C ARG A 30 -9.69 -0.78 -5.43
N ARG A 31 -9.95 -2.02 -5.80
CA ARG A 31 -10.84 -2.36 -6.90
C ARG A 31 -12.19 -2.79 -6.33
N VAL A 32 -13.25 -2.17 -6.82
CA VAL A 32 -14.62 -2.42 -6.37
C VAL A 32 -15.36 -3.18 -7.47
N GLY A 33 -16.05 -4.25 -7.08
CA GLY A 33 -16.80 -5.16 -7.95
C GLY A 33 -17.51 -6.21 -7.10
N GLU A 34 -18.37 -7.01 -7.72
CA GLU A 34 -19.05 -8.12 -7.04
C GLU A 34 -18.13 -9.35 -6.99
N ASP A 35 -18.27 -10.12 -5.92
CA ASP A 35 -17.69 -11.46 -5.83
C ASP A 35 -18.40 -12.36 -6.88
N PRO A 36 -17.68 -13.13 -7.73
CA PRO A 36 -16.29 -13.50 -7.57
C PRO A 36 -15.27 -12.77 -8.44
N GLU A 37 -15.60 -11.75 -9.25
CA GLU A 37 -14.55 -10.91 -9.87
C GLU A 37 -15.04 -9.58 -10.48
N PRO A 38 -14.17 -8.54 -10.51
CA PRO A 38 -12.90 -8.40 -9.78
C PRO A 38 -12.96 -7.35 -8.67
N ASN A 39 -12.68 -7.78 -7.43
CA ASN A 39 -12.53 -6.95 -6.23
C ASN A 39 -11.11 -7.13 -5.63
N GLY A 40 -10.69 -6.24 -4.71
CA GLY A 40 -9.43 -6.40 -3.97
C GLY A 40 -8.79 -5.09 -3.52
N GLU A 41 -7.81 -5.20 -2.63
CA GLU A 41 -7.17 -4.06 -1.98
C GLU A 41 -5.65 -4.17 -2.03
N HIS A 42 -4.98 -3.01 -2.05
CA HIS A 42 -3.53 -2.93 -2.16
C HIS A 42 -3.01 -1.75 -1.36
N VAL A 43 -1.85 -1.94 -0.72
CA VAL A 43 -1.12 -0.84 -0.08
C VAL A 43 0.38 -0.98 -0.34
N THR A 44 0.99 0.12 -0.78
CA THR A 44 2.44 0.26 -0.94
C THR A 44 2.91 1.48 -0.15
N THR A 45 3.98 1.31 0.62
CA THR A 45 4.60 2.40 1.36
C THR A 45 6.05 2.59 0.94
N TYR A 46 6.50 3.84 0.97
CA TYR A 46 7.86 4.24 0.65
C TYR A 46 8.32 5.32 1.63
N GLY A 47 9.58 5.27 2.05
CA GLY A 47 10.27 6.33 2.77
C GLY A 47 11.59 6.67 2.10
N ARG A 48 11.96 7.95 2.08
CA ARG A 48 13.18 8.45 1.41
C ARG A 48 14.48 8.13 2.15
N SER A 49 14.41 7.94 3.47
CA SER A 49 15.55 7.62 4.34
C SER A 49 15.19 6.43 5.24
N LYS A 50 16.16 5.84 5.94
CA LYS A 50 15.90 4.75 6.90
C LYS A 50 14.86 5.14 7.96
N VAL A 51 14.94 6.37 8.46
CA VAL A 51 13.97 6.91 9.44
C VAL A 51 12.59 7.00 8.81
N HIS A 52 12.49 7.51 7.58
CA HIS A 52 11.20 7.64 6.89
C HIS A 52 10.61 6.26 6.54
N CYS A 53 11.45 5.27 6.19
CA CYS A 53 11.03 3.89 5.97
C CYS A 53 10.43 3.27 7.24
N ALA A 54 11.02 3.54 8.41
CA ALA A 54 10.46 3.06 9.67
C ALA A 54 9.06 3.64 9.94
N VAL A 55 8.85 4.93 9.67
CA VAL A 55 7.52 5.55 9.75
C VAL A 55 6.58 4.96 8.69
N ALA A 56 7.07 4.72 7.47
CA ALA A 56 6.30 4.17 6.35
C ALA A 56 5.83 2.72 6.64
N ALA A 57 6.65 1.93 7.31
CA ALA A 57 6.29 0.59 7.77
C ALA A 57 5.19 0.64 8.85
N ARG A 58 5.32 1.54 9.83
CA ARG A 58 4.33 1.71 10.90
C ARG A 58 2.96 2.12 10.37
N ILE A 59 2.90 3.13 9.49
CA ILE A 59 1.64 3.56 8.89
C ILE A 59 1.06 2.46 7.97
N GLY A 60 1.91 1.76 7.20
CA GLY A 60 1.49 0.64 6.38
C GLY A 60 0.84 -0.47 7.19
N GLY A 61 1.46 -0.87 8.31
CA GLY A 61 0.89 -1.86 9.23
C GLY A 61 -0.43 -1.39 9.83
N PHE A 62 -0.50 -0.14 10.30
CA PHE A 62 -1.74 0.42 10.84
C PHE A 62 -2.89 0.39 9.82
N LEU A 63 -2.62 0.79 8.58
CA LEU A 63 -3.62 0.75 7.51
C LEU A 63 -4.08 -0.68 7.22
N LYS A 64 -3.14 -1.62 7.02
CA LYS A 64 -3.49 -3.04 6.74
C LYS A 64 -4.36 -3.63 7.83
N PHE A 65 -3.96 -3.50 9.08
CA PHE A 65 -4.56 -4.28 10.17
C PHE A 65 -5.69 -3.57 10.90
N LYS A 66 -5.63 -2.23 11.04
CA LYS A 66 -6.64 -1.47 11.80
C LYS A 66 -7.70 -0.84 10.91
N VAL A 67 -7.37 -0.52 9.66
CA VAL A 67 -8.32 0.15 8.74
C VAL A 67 -8.88 -0.85 7.72
N MET A 68 -8.02 -1.63 7.10
CA MET A 68 -8.40 -2.59 6.05
C MET A 68 -8.82 -3.95 6.62
N GLY A 69 -8.53 -4.21 7.90
CA GLY A 69 -8.93 -5.43 8.59
C GLY A 69 -8.27 -6.70 8.05
N TRP A 70 -7.10 -6.58 7.41
CA TRP A 70 -6.34 -7.75 6.95
C TRP A 70 -5.94 -8.58 8.18
N ALA A 71 -6.01 -9.91 8.06
CA ALA A 71 -5.52 -10.79 9.12
C ALA A 71 -4.01 -10.56 9.32
N GLU A 72 -3.58 -10.39 10.56
CA GLU A 72 -2.16 -10.44 10.89
C GLU A 72 -1.70 -11.90 10.74
N GLU A 73 -0.69 -12.16 9.91
CA GLU A 73 -0.19 -13.52 9.62
C GLU A 73 0.38 -14.27 10.85
N ASN A 74 0.39 -13.66 12.05
CA ASN A 74 0.85 -14.28 13.30
C ASN A 74 0.04 -13.84 14.54
N ALA A 75 -1.27 -13.62 14.41
CA ALA A 75 -2.13 -13.43 15.59
C ALA A 75 -2.49 -14.79 16.22
N GLU A 76 -1.54 -15.39 16.94
CA GLU A 76 -1.78 -16.42 17.97
C GLU A 76 -1.68 -15.82 19.37
#